data_AF-A0A388TFL5-F1
#
_entry.id   AF-A0A388TFL5-F1
#
_cell.length_a   1.000
_cell.length_b   1.000
_cell.length_c   1.000
_cell.angle_alpha   90.00
_cell.angle_beta   90.00
_cell.angle_gamma   90.00
#
_symmetry.space_group_name_H-M   'P 1'
#
loop_
_entity.id
_entity.type
_entity.pdbx_description
1 polymer ?
#
loop_
_entity_poly.entity_id
_entity_poly.type
_entity_poly.pdbx_seq_one_letter_code
_entity_poly.pdbx_strand_id
1 'polypeptide(L)'
;MATAQILGQKLGQTQLVSIPSAVKQEETVCGAERIGIVYPVYMFGLPLLVARFAESLKVTRATAYIFAVATCGGSSGEANQQLQEILQKNGIDLSASFAVRMPGNYTPLYGGPEAKTAAKIIDKAAAKTNQIAAQIIKQEKILTNSAWPLRILGRLFYKIASPQIPLLSQKFTVSKACKACGICARICPVENIYIQNGQPRWLYRCEHCLACLHWCPDSAIQWGRKTKGRRRYHHPAVNIRDIEQAKN
;
A
#
# COMPACT_ATOMS: atom_id res chain seq x y z
N MET A 1 -4.44 -1.68 -5.22
CA MET A 1 -4.84 -1.74 -6.63
C MET A 1 -6.25 -2.31 -6.79
N ALA A 2 -6.51 -3.61 -6.59
CA ALA A 2 -7.83 -4.22 -6.77
C ALA A 2 -8.98 -3.44 -6.06
N THR A 3 -8.80 -3.07 -4.80
CA THR A 3 -9.77 -2.23 -4.06
C THR A 3 -10.02 -0.88 -4.73
N ALA A 4 -8.98 -0.20 -5.21
CA ALA A 4 -9.12 1.09 -5.91
C ALA A 4 -9.84 0.94 -7.25
N GLN A 5 -9.59 -0.15 -7.99
CA GLN A 5 -10.29 -0.46 -9.24
C GLN A 5 -11.80 -0.69 -9.00
N ILE A 6 -12.16 -1.49 -7.98
CA ILE A 6 -13.57 -1.72 -7.63
C ILE A 6 -14.24 -0.40 -7.23
N LEU A 7 -13.59 0.42 -6.40
CA LEU A 7 -14.12 1.74 -6.03
C LEU A 7 -14.27 2.65 -7.24
N GLY A 8 -13.28 2.71 -8.12
CA GLY A 8 -13.33 3.53 -9.34
C GLY A 8 -14.50 3.16 -10.25
N GLN A 9 -14.81 1.87 -10.39
CA GLN A 9 -15.97 1.41 -11.14
C GLN A 9 -17.30 1.76 -10.46
N LYS A 10 -17.36 1.71 -9.12
CA LYS A 10 -18.60 1.94 -8.35
C LYS A 10 -18.92 3.40 -8.12
N LEU A 11 -17.93 4.28 -8.05
CA LEU A 11 -18.11 5.70 -7.74
C LEU A 11 -18.47 6.56 -8.97
N GLY A 12 -18.50 5.97 -10.17
CA GLY A 12 -18.85 6.64 -11.42
C GLY A 12 -17.63 7.33 -12.05
N GLN A 13 -17.77 8.59 -12.45
CA GLN A 13 -16.69 9.40 -13.01
C GLN A 13 -15.52 9.53 -12.02
N THR A 14 -14.56 8.61 -12.12
CA THR A 14 -13.45 8.47 -11.19
C THR A 14 -12.13 8.41 -11.94
N GLN A 15 -11.22 9.31 -11.61
CA GLN A 15 -9.83 9.22 -12.04
C GLN A 15 -9.03 8.44 -10.99
N LEU A 16 -8.38 7.35 -11.42
CA LEU A 16 -7.42 6.63 -10.57
C LEU A 16 -6.03 7.20 -10.81
N VAL A 17 -5.45 7.77 -9.75
CA VAL A 17 -4.08 8.31 -9.76
C VAL A 17 -3.21 7.42 -8.88
N SER A 18 -2.05 7.04 -9.41
CA SER A 18 -1.10 6.25 -8.64
C SER A 18 -0.28 7.13 -7.70
N ILE A 19 -0.23 6.76 -6.42
CA ILE A 19 0.56 7.47 -5.41
C ILE A 19 2.06 7.53 -5.78
N PRO A 20 2.74 6.42 -6.14
CA PRO A 20 4.13 6.47 -6.63
C PRO A 20 4.41 7.50 -7.72
N SER A 21 3.46 7.67 -8.66
CA SER A 21 3.59 8.63 -9.75
C SER A 21 3.32 10.06 -9.27
N ALA A 22 2.30 10.25 -8.43
CA ALA A 22 1.90 11.55 -7.90
C ALA A 22 3.01 12.21 -7.04
N VAL A 23 3.72 11.43 -6.21
CA VAL A 23 4.80 11.97 -5.36
C VAL A 23 6.06 12.38 -6.11
N LYS A 24 6.15 12.14 -7.42
CA LYS A 24 7.26 12.65 -8.25
C LYS A 24 7.08 14.15 -8.55
N GLN A 25 5.86 14.66 -8.41
CA GLN A 25 5.55 16.08 -8.53
C GLN A 25 5.80 16.76 -7.18
N GLU A 26 6.19 18.04 -7.19
CA GLU A 26 6.41 18.81 -5.96
C GLU A 26 5.13 18.91 -5.13
N GLU A 27 3.99 19.09 -5.78
CA GLU A 27 2.68 19.20 -5.13
C GLU A 27 1.63 18.42 -5.90
N THR A 28 0.73 17.74 -5.18
CA THR A 28 -0.47 17.14 -5.77
C THR A 28 -1.67 18.01 -5.44
N VAL A 29 -2.20 18.72 -6.44
CA VAL A 29 -3.38 19.58 -6.28
C VAL A 29 -4.63 18.87 -6.80
N CYS A 30 -5.69 18.80 -5.99
CA CYS A 30 -6.94 18.14 -6.37
C CYS A 30 -8.18 18.99 -6.02
N GLY A 31 -9.04 19.22 -7.00
CA GLY A 31 -10.30 19.97 -6.87
C GLY A 31 -11.56 19.11 -6.99
N ALA A 32 -11.45 17.79 -6.89
CA ALA A 32 -12.58 16.88 -7.05
C ALA A 32 -13.57 16.97 -5.87
N GLU A 33 -14.83 16.62 -6.11
CA GLU A 33 -15.87 16.61 -5.07
C GLU A 33 -15.68 15.50 -4.05
N ARG A 34 -15.07 14.39 -4.46
CA ARG A 34 -14.75 13.24 -3.62
C ARG A 34 -13.30 12.85 -3.87
N ILE A 35 -12.50 12.77 -2.81
CA ILE A 35 -11.07 12.46 -2.89
C ILE A 35 -10.80 11.25 -2.00
N GLY A 36 -10.33 10.16 -2.61
CA GLY A 36 -10.09 8.88 -1.95
C GLY A 36 -8.61 8.49 -1.91
N ILE A 37 -8.09 8.15 -0.73
CA ILE A 37 -6.73 7.63 -0.56
C ILE A 37 -6.81 6.14 -0.22
N VAL A 38 -6.35 5.28 -1.15
CA VAL A 38 -6.38 3.82 -1.00
C VAL A 38 -4.96 3.29 -0.86
N TYR A 39 -4.65 2.61 0.24
CA TYR A 39 -3.28 2.20 0.56
C TYR A 39 -3.20 0.86 1.30
N PRO A 40 -2.06 0.14 1.21
CA PRO A 40 -1.79 -1.00 2.07
C PRO A 40 -1.35 -0.56 3.46
N VAL A 41 -1.56 -1.42 4.46
CA VAL A 41 -0.98 -1.24 5.80
C VAL A 41 0.35 -1.98 5.88
N TYR A 42 1.41 -1.26 6.24
CA TYR A 42 2.75 -1.80 6.47
C TYR A 42 3.11 -1.66 7.94
N MET A 43 3.54 -2.77 8.56
CA MET A 43 3.96 -2.79 9.98
C MET A 43 2.96 -2.13 10.95
N PHE A 44 1.66 -2.43 10.80
CA PHE A 44 0.56 -1.83 11.58
C PHE A 44 0.41 -0.30 11.44
N GLY A 45 1.01 0.30 10.41
CA GLY A 45 0.94 1.73 10.13
C GLY A 45 0.86 2.07 8.64
N LEU A 46 0.97 3.36 8.37
CA LEU A 46 0.95 3.94 7.05
C LEU A 46 2.28 3.68 6.32
N PRO A 47 2.30 3.38 5.01
CA PRO A 47 3.55 3.35 4.25
C PRO A 47 4.20 4.74 4.21
N LEU A 48 5.54 4.81 4.23
CA LEU A 48 6.26 6.09 4.17
C LEU A 48 5.95 6.85 2.88
N LEU A 49 5.80 6.12 1.76
CA LEU A 49 5.39 6.70 0.48
C LEU A 49 4.02 7.39 0.54
N VAL A 50 3.07 6.80 1.28
CA VAL A 50 1.71 7.36 1.42
C VAL A 50 1.71 8.53 2.39
N ALA A 51 2.56 8.50 3.43
CA ALA A 51 2.77 9.65 4.30
C ALA A 51 3.30 10.86 3.50
N ARG A 52 4.35 10.67 2.69
CA ARG A 52 4.90 11.73 1.82
C ARG A 52 3.85 12.28 0.86
N PHE A 53 3.04 11.41 0.27
CA PHE A 53 1.92 11.83 -0.58
C PHE A 53 0.92 12.71 0.17
N ALA A 54 0.48 12.28 1.35
CA ALA A 54 -0.47 13.02 2.17
C ALA A 54 0.09 14.39 2.60
N GLU A 55 1.39 14.48 2.90
CA GLU A 55 2.09 15.73 3.20
C GLU A 55 2.11 16.71 2.01
N SER A 56 2.18 16.20 0.77
CA SER A 56 2.17 17.01 -0.46
C SER A 56 0.78 17.33 -1.03
N LEU A 57 -0.28 16.74 -0.47
CA LEU A 57 -1.64 16.86 -1.01
C LEU A 57 -2.24 18.24 -0.66
N LYS A 58 -2.73 18.94 -1.69
CA LYS A 58 -3.51 20.17 -1.58
C LYS A 58 -4.90 19.96 -2.15
N VAL A 59 -5.92 20.30 -1.36
CA VAL A 59 -7.33 20.23 -1.77
C VAL A 59 -7.84 21.64 -2.00
N THR A 60 -8.24 21.95 -3.23
CA THR A 60 -8.71 23.31 -3.60
C THR A 60 -10.20 23.51 -3.35
N ARG A 61 -10.96 22.42 -3.18
CA ARG A 61 -12.39 22.47 -2.94
C ARG A 61 -12.70 22.28 -1.46
N ALA A 62 -13.11 23.36 -0.78
CA ALA A 62 -13.43 23.35 0.65
C ALA A 62 -14.55 22.34 1.04
N THR A 63 -15.45 22.02 0.11
CA THR A 63 -16.56 21.08 0.33
C THR A 63 -16.24 19.64 -0.10
N ALA A 64 -14.98 19.33 -0.43
CA ALA A 64 -14.61 17.99 -0.88
C ALA A 64 -14.80 16.95 0.23
N TYR A 65 -15.43 15.83 -0.13
CA TYR A 65 -15.54 14.66 0.75
C TYR A 65 -14.27 13.82 0.66
N ILE A 66 -13.49 13.81 1.74
CA ILE A 66 -12.19 13.12 1.82
C ILE A 66 -12.38 11.77 2.51
N PHE A 67 -11.93 10.68 1.89
CA PHE A 67 -12.01 9.35 2.50
C PHE A 67 -10.73 8.52 2.33
N ALA A 68 -10.55 7.56 3.23
CA ALA A 68 -9.42 6.65 3.25
C ALA A 68 -9.87 5.18 3.23
N VAL A 69 -9.17 4.32 2.49
CA VAL A 69 -9.42 2.87 2.49
C VAL A 69 -8.10 2.12 2.65
N ALA A 70 -7.88 1.59 3.85
CA ALA A 70 -6.71 0.77 4.16
C ALA A 70 -6.96 -0.70 3.80
N THR A 71 -6.03 -1.32 3.08
CA THR A 71 -6.01 -2.77 2.84
C THR A 71 -5.03 -3.47 3.78
N CYS A 72 -5.44 -4.56 4.44
CA CYS A 72 -4.60 -5.21 5.45
C CYS A 72 -4.79 -6.73 5.50
N GLY A 73 -3.75 -7.47 5.90
CA GLY A 73 -3.84 -8.92 6.13
C GLY A 73 -4.60 -9.32 7.40
N GLY A 74 -4.78 -8.39 8.34
CA GLY A 74 -5.41 -8.64 9.64
C GLY A 74 -6.14 -7.42 10.19
N SER A 75 -5.39 -6.42 10.66
CA SER A 75 -5.91 -5.16 11.19
C SER A 75 -5.30 -3.97 10.44
N SER A 76 -6.06 -2.86 10.34
CA SER A 76 -5.54 -1.60 9.81
C SER A 76 -4.54 -0.92 10.76
N GLY A 77 -4.44 -1.38 12.01
CA GLY A 77 -3.58 -0.77 13.02
C GLY A 77 -3.86 0.73 13.16
N GLU A 78 -2.79 1.52 13.24
CA GLU A 78 -2.85 2.98 13.38
C GLU A 78 -2.85 3.71 12.03
N ALA A 79 -2.88 2.99 10.89
CA ALA A 79 -2.62 3.60 9.58
C ALA A 79 -3.63 4.70 9.21
N ASN A 80 -4.93 4.48 9.48
CA ASN A 80 -5.97 5.50 9.24
C ASN A 80 -5.78 6.73 10.14
N GLN A 81 -5.40 6.52 11.40
CA GLN A 81 -5.17 7.59 12.34
C GLN A 81 -3.95 8.43 11.94
N GLN A 82 -2.86 7.78 11.54
CA GLN A 82 -1.66 8.44 11.06
C GLN A 82 -1.95 9.29 9.82
N LEU A 83 -2.72 8.75 8.86
CA LEU A 83 -3.12 9.49 7.68
C LEU A 83 -3.97 10.72 8.06
N GLN A 84 -4.95 10.56 8.96
CA GLN A 84 -5.77 11.67 9.43
C GLN A 84 -4.91 12.77 10.07
N GLU A 85 -3.96 12.42 10.95
CA GLU A 85 -3.08 13.40 11.60
C GLU A 85 -2.19 14.15 10.60
N ILE A 86 -1.73 13.49 9.53
CA ILE A 86 -0.94 14.13 8.47
C ILE A 86 -1.82 15.10 7.68
N LEU A 87 -3.00 14.66 7.24
CA LEU A 87 -3.92 15.49 6.47
C LEU A 87 -4.39 16.73 7.25
N GLN A 88 -4.65 16.58 8.55
CA GLN A 88 -5.06 17.70 9.41
C GLN A 88 -4.00 18.79 9.51
N LYS A 89 -2.71 18.44 9.49
CA LYS A 89 -1.63 19.45 9.44
C LYS A 89 -1.64 20.27 8.16
N ASN A 90 -2.22 19.74 7.09
CA ASN A 90 -2.41 20.42 5.81
C ASN A 90 -3.79 21.10 5.70
N GLY A 91 -4.55 21.18 6.80
CA GLY A 91 -5.90 21.75 6.80
C GLY A 91 -6.95 20.88 6.07
N ILE A 92 -6.68 19.58 5.91
CA ILE A 92 -7.57 18.62 5.25
C ILE A 92 -8.20 17.71 6.30
N ASP A 93 -9.53 17.78 6.44
CA ASP A 93 -10.27 16.90 7.33
C ASP A 93 -10.74 15.62 6.62
N LEU A 94 -10.35 14.47 7.18
CA LEU A 94 -10.82 13.18 6.72
C LEU A 94 -12.29 13.00 7.13
N SER A 95 -13.19 12.82 6.17
CA SER A 95 -14.63 12.61 6.41
C SER A 95 -14.94 11.15 6.76
N ALA A 96 -14.23 10.20 6.15
CA ALA A 96 -14.41 8.78 6.45
C ALA A 96 -13.13 7.97 6.31
N SER A 97 -13.02 6.88 7.08
CA SER A 97 -11.95 5.91 6.92
C SER A 97 -12.47 4.48 7.07
N PHE A 98 -11.94 3.59 6.24
CA PHE A 98 -12.37 2.20 6.15
C PHE A 98 -11.18 1.25 6.15
N ALA A 99 -11.44 -0.02 6.43
CA ALA A 99 -10.48 -1.10 6.31
C ALA A 99 -11.07 -2.27 5.52
N VAL A 100 -10.27 -2.83 4.61
CA VAL A 100 -10.60 -4.01 3.81
C VAL A 100 -9.56 -5.09 4.08
N ARG A 101 -10.01 -6.23 4.62
CA ARG A 101 -9.14 -7.38 4.83
C ARG A 101 -8.83 -8.04 3.48
N MET A 102 -7.54 -8.24 3.22
CA MET A 102 -6.99 -8.87 2.00
C MET A 102 -6.14 -10.09 2.39
N PRO A 103 -5.81 -10.98 1.44
CA PRO A 103 -4.83 -12.03 1.70
C PRO A 103 -3.50 -11.46 2.19
N GLY A 104 -3.01 -11.98 3.31
CA GLY A 104 -1.71 -11.57 3.85
C GLY A 104 -0.56 -12.01 2.93
N ASN A 105 0.42 -11.13 2.75
CA ASN A 105 1.58 -11.36 1.88
C ASN A 105 2.92 -11.04 2.56
N TYR A 106 2.97 -10.92 3.89
CA TYR A 106 4.22 -10.61 4.59
C TYR A 106 5.13 -11.83 4.75
N THR A 107 5.82 -12.16 3.65
CA THR A 107 6.65 -13.37 3.52
C THR A 107 7.72 -13.57 4.60
N PRO A 108 8.33 -12.52 5.19
CA PRO A 108 9.25 -12.65 6.32
C PRO A 108 8.63 -13.30 7.57
N LEU A 109 7.32 -13.18 7.78
CA LEU A 109 6.61 -13.76 8.92
C LEU A 109 5.91 -15.08 8.56
N TYR A 110 5.16 -15.12 7.46
CA TYR A 110 4.35 -16.27 7.03
C TYR A 110 4.29 -16.40 5.50
N GLY A 111 3.94 -17.56 4.96
CA GLY A 111 3.72 -17.74 3.51
C GLY A 111 2.35 -17.22 3.07
N GLY A 112 2.20 -16.89 1.78
CA GLY A 112 0.90 -16.55 1.21
C GLY A 112 -0.13 -17.69 1.41
N PRO A 113 -1.43 -17.37 1.51
CA PRO A 113 -2.46 -18.38 1.72
C PRO A 113 -2.64 -19.30 0.51
N GLU A 114 -3.27 -20.45 0.73
CA GLU A 114 -3.71 -21.33 -0.35
C GLU A 114 -4.72 -20.64 -1.27
N ALA A 115 -4.77 -21.04 -2.54
CA ALA A 115 -5.62 -20.41 -3.56
C ALA A 115 -7.10 -20.36 -3.15
N LYS A 116 -7.65 -21.46 -2.60
CA LYS A 116 -9.04 -21.53 -2.13
C LYS A 116 -9.31 -20.57 -0.96
N THR A 117 -8.36 -20.46 -0.04
CA THR A 117 -8.45 -19.54 1.10
C THR A 117 -8.31 -18.09 0.64
N ALA A 118 -7.38 -17.82 -0.28
CA ALA A 118 -7.19 -16.51 -0.89
C ALA A 118 -8.46 -16.03 -1.61
N ALA A 119 -9.09 -16.91 -2.41
CA ALA A 119 -10.33 -16.62 -3.12
C ALA A 119 -11.45 -16.20 -2.16
N LYS A 120 -11.69 -16.97 -1.09
CA LYS A 120 -12.70 -16.61 -0.06
C LYS A 120 -12.44 -15.26 0.59
N ILE A 121 -11.17 -14.91 0.85
CA ILE A 121 -10.81 -13.60 1.42
C ILE A 121 -11.06 -12.50 0.38
N ILE A 122 -10.71 -12.73 -0.88
CA ILE A 122 -10.93 -11.78 -1.98
C ILE A 122 -12.42 -11.52 -2.20
N ASP A 123 -13.27 -12.54 -2.18
CA ASP A 123 -14.72 -12.39 -2.35
C ASP A 123 -15.31 -11.53 -1.23
N LYS A 124 -14.90 -11.78 0.02
CA LYS A 124 -15.29 -10.96 1.19
C LYS A 124 -14.77 -9.54 1.06
N ALA A 125 -13.54 -9.36 0.56
CA ALA A 125 -12.95 -8.05 0.33
C ALA A 125 -13.73 -7.26 -0.73
N ALA A 126 -14.14 -7.91 -1.81
CA ALA A 126 -14.95 -7.31 -2.87
C ALA A 126 -16.33 -6.90 -2.34
N ALA A 127 -17.01 -7.79 -1.61
CA ALA A 127 -18.29 -7.48 -0.97
C ALA A 127 -18.18 -6.29 0.00
N LYS A 128 -17.14 -6.27 0.85
CA LYS A 128 -16.89 -5.15 1.76
C LYS A 128 -16.57 -3.85 1.01
N THR A 129 -15.81 -3.92 -0.08
CA THR A 129 -15.49 -2.75 -0.91
C THR A 129 -16.74 -2.18 -1.58
N ASN A 130 -17.67 -3.04 -2.03
CA ASN A 130 -18.96 -2.60 -2.56
C ASN A 130 -19.82 -1.90 -1.50
N GLN A 131 -19.83 -2.41 -0.26
CA GLN A 131 -20.50 -1.73 0.85
C GLN A 131 -19.88 -0.36 1.11
N ILE A 132 -18.54 -0.27 1.17
CA ILE A 132 -17.82 0.98 1.36
C ILE A 132 -18.16 1.99 0.25
N ALA A 133 -18.21 1.55 -1.01
CA ALA A 133 -18.63 2.42 -2.13
C ALA A 133 -20.03 3.01 -1.91
N ALA A 134 -21.00 2.23 -1.43
CA ALA A 134 -22.33 2.74 -1.12
C ALA A 134 -22.32 3.81 -0.01
N GLN A 135 -21.48 3.64 1.01
CA GLN A 135 -21.29 4.62 2.09
C GLN A 135 -20.63 5.90 1.60
N ILE A 136 -19.64 5.79 0.70
CA ILE A 136 -18.96 6.94 0.06
C ILE A 136 -19.93 7.71 -0.84
N ILE A 137 -20.80 7.03 -1.59
CA ILE A 137 -21.81 7.69 -2.44
C ILE A 137 -22.76 8.54 -1.58
N LYS A 138 -23.14 8.03 -0.40
CA LYS A 138 -23.95 8.76 0.58
C LYS A 138 -23.17 9.80 1.39
N GLN A 139 -21.85 9.89 1.19
CA GLN A 139 -20.94 10.74 1.95
C GLN A 139 -21.07 10.57 3.47
N GLU A 140 -21.25 9.33 3.93
CA GLU A 140 -21.34 9.03 5.35
C GLU A 140 -20.06 9.48 6.07
N LYS A 141 -20.20 10.14 7.23
CA LYS A 141 -19.05 10.54 8.06
C LYS A 141 -18.73 9.42 9.05
N ILE A 142 -17.64 8.69 8.81
CA ILE A 142 -17.28 7.49 9.57
C ILE A 142 -15.80 7.50 9.91
N LEU A 143 -15.47 7.90 11.13
CA LEU A 143 -14.11 7.83 11.64
C LEU A 143 -14.04 6.80 12.75
N THR A 144 -13.18 5.80 12.55
CA THR A 144 -12.87 4.81 13.58
C THR A 144 -11.56 5.22 14.27
N ASN A 145 -11.66 5.59 15.54
CA ASN A 145 -10.51 5.86 16.39
C ASN A 145 -10.15 4.60 17.19
N SER A 146 -8.87 4.23 17.22
CA SER A 146 -8.36 3.23 18.16
C SER A 146 -8.47 3.76 19.60
N ALA A 147 -8.57 2.86 20.59
CA ALA A 147 -8.61 3.25 22.00
C ALA A 147 -7.32 3.99 22.40
N TRP A 148 -7.45 5.04 23.23
CA TRP A 148 -6.38 5.97 23.60
C TRP A 148 -5.05 5.31 24.03
N PRO A 149 -4.99 4.33 24.95
CA PRO A 149 -3.71 3.77 25.39
C PRO A 149 -2.97 3.01 24.28
N LEU A 150 -3.69 2.31 23.38
CA LEU A 150 -3.10 1.61 22.25
C LEU A 150 -2.54 2.57 21.19
N ARG A 151 -3.16 3.74 21.02
CA ARG A 151 -2.70 4.80 20.10
C ARG A 151 -1.33 5.33 20.45
N ILE A 152 -1.08 5.67 21.72
CA ILE A 152 0.20 6.27 22.15
C ILE A 152 1.35 5.29 21.91
N LEU A 153 1.17 4.03 22.30
CA LEU A 153 2.19 3.00 22.14
C LEU A 153 2.46 2.72 20.65
N GLY A 154 1.41 2.59 19.83
CA GLY A 154 1.53 2.39 18.39
C GLY A 154 2.24 3.55 17.69
N ARG A 155 1.95 4.80 18.12
CA ARG A 155 2.57 6.01 17.59
C ARG A 155 4.07 6.08 17.91
N LEU A 156 4.46 5.81 19.15
CA LEU A 156 5.87 5.80 19.55
C LEU A 156 6.64 4.71 18.81
N PHE A 157 6.06 3.51 18.73
CA PHE A 157 6.64 2.40 17.98
C PHE A 157 6.85 2.77 16.51
N TYR A 158 5.83 3.32 15.85
CA TYR A 158 5.94 3.73 14.45
C TYR A 158 7.00 4.81 14.25
N LYS A 159 7.06 5.84 15.12
CA LYS A 159 8.07 6.91 15.03
C LYS A 159 9.50 6.37 15.14
N ILE A 160 9.74 5.35 15.95
CA ILE A 160 11.06 4.72 16.12
C ILE A 160 11.37 3.75 14.99
N ALA A 161 10.40 2.92 14.58
CA ALA A 161 10.62 1.83 13.65
C ALA A 161 10.57 2.27 12.18
N SER A 162 9.71 3.21 11.82
CA SER A 162 9.49 3.60 10.42
C SER A 162 10.72 4.20 9.72
N PRO A 163 11.58 5.03 10.36
CA PRO A 163 12.82 5.51 9.73
C PRO A 163 13.82 4.40 9.42
N GLN A 164 13.69 3.23 10.04
CA GLN A 164 14.56 2.08 9.80
C GLN A 164 14.09 1.20 8.63
N ILE A 165 12.86 1.37 8.14
CA ILE A 165 12.29 0.58 7.04
C ILE A 165 13.22 0.56 5.80
N PRO A 166 13.81 1.70 5.36
CA PRO A 166 14.70 1.68 4.20
C PRO A 166 15.95 0.82 4.39
N LEU A 167 16.44 0.66 5.63
CA LEU A 167 17.59 -0.17 5.96
C LEU A 167 17.30 -1.67 5.87
N LEU A 168 16.02 -2.07 5.93
CA LEU A 168 15.62 -3.47 5.77
C LEU A 168 15.99 -4.02 4.38
N SER A 169 16.24 -3.13 3.42
CA SER A 169 16.72 -3.48 2.07
C SER A 169 18.03 -4.28 2.08
N GLN A 170 18.89 -4.07 3.08
CA GLN A 170 20.20 -4.73 3.21
C GLN A 170 20.08 -6.24 3.39
N LYS A 171 18.93 -6.73 3.83
CA LYS A 171 18.68 -8.16 4.04
C LYS A 171 18.16 -8.87 2.79
N PHE A 172 17.96 -8.15 1.68
CA PHE A 172 17.63 -8.80 0.41
C PHE A 172 18.84 -9.53 -0.16
N THR A 173 18.61 -10.73 -0.65
CA THR A 173 19.60 -11.54 -1.35
C THR A 173 19.01 -12.08 -2.64
N VAL A 174 19.88 -12.38 -3.59
CA VAL A 174 19.51 -12.96 -4.88
C VAL A 174 20.24 -14.30 -5.05
N SER A 175 19.50 -15.35 -5.42
CA SER A 175 20.08 -16.67 -5.67
C SER A 175 20.52 -16.83 -7.13
N LYS A 176 21.24 -17.93 -7.41
CA LYS A 176 21.64 -18.32 -8.77
C LYS A 176 20.48 -18.61 -9.72
N ALA A 177 19.24 -18.71 -9.22
CA ALA A 177 18.05 -18.88 -10.06
C ALA A 177 17.68 -17.59 -10.83
N CYS A 178 18.30 -16.45 -10.51
CA CYS A 178 18.00 -15.18 -11.17
C CYS A 178 18.44 -15.20 -12.64
N LYS A 179 17.49 -14.98 -13.55
CA LYS A 179 17.74 -14.87 -15.00
C LYS A 179 17.92 -13.42 -15.49
N ALA A 180 18.29 -12.49 -14.61
CA ALA A 180 18.54 -11.09 -14.97
C ALA A 180 17.38 -10.34 -15.67
N CYS A 181 16.12 -10.75 -15.47
CA CYS A 181 14.97 -10.22 -16.22
C CYS A 181 14.58 -8.75 -15.93
N GLY A 182 15.15 -8.14 -14.90
CA GLY A 182 14.93 -6.73 -14.55
C GLY A 182 13.56 -6.36 -13.96
N ILE A 183 12.61 -7.31 -13.87
CA ILE A 183 11.23 -7.06 -13.39
C ILE A 183 11.22 -6.31 -12.06
N CYS A 184 12.03 -6.75 -11.09
CA CYS A 184 12.10 -6.16 -9.76
C CYS A 184 12.41 -4.65 -9.77
N ALA A 185 13.28 -4.18 -10.66
CA ALA A 185 13.61 -2.76 -10.83
C ALA A 185 12.46 -1.99 -11.51
N ARG A 186 11.81 -2.60 -12.51
CA ARG A 186 10.69 -1.99 -13.23
C ARG A 186 9.44 -1.81 -12.37
N ILE A 187 9.20 -2.68 -11.38
CA ILE A 187 8.02 -2.60 -10.51
C ILE A 187 8.27 -1.89 -9.17
N CYS A 188 9.50 -1.48 -8.86
CA CYS A 188 9.80 -0.85 -7.58
C CYS A 188 9.22 0.58 -7.53
N PRO A 189 8.23 0.87 -6.66
CA PRO A 189 7.53 2.16 -6.68
C PRO A 189 8.40 3.33 -6.20
N VAL A 190 9.50 3.02 -5.54
CA VAL A 190 10.44 3.99 -4.95
C VAL A 190 11.83 3.87 -5.55
N GLU A 191 11.97 3.20 -6.71
CA GLU A 191 13.23 3.09 -7.45
C GLU A 191 14.41 2.59 -6.59
N ASN A 192 14.11 1.70 -5.64
CA ASN A 192 15.11 1.19 -4.72
C ASN A 192 16.03 0.14 -5.36
N ILE A 193 15.79 -0.28 -6.59
CA ILE A 193 16.48 -1.41 -7.20
C ILE A 193 17.09 -0.97 -8.52
N TYR A 194 18.40 -1.12 -8.64
CA TYR A 194 19.14 -0.99 -9.91
C TYR A 194 19.75 -2.34 -10.28
N ILE A 195 20.08 -2.51 -11.57
CA ILE A 195 20.70 -3.74 -12.07
C ILE A 195 22.20 -3.49 -12.24
N GLN A 196 23.02 -4.36 -11.64
CA GLN A 196 24.47 -4.35 -11.75
C GLN A 196 24.95 -5.75 -12.10
N ASN A 197 25.72 -5.90 -13.19
CA ASN A 197 26.23 -7.18 -13.67
C ASN A 197 25.11 -8.25 -13.79
N GLY A 198 23.96 -7.84 -14.34
CA GLY A 198 22.78 -8.71 -14.51
C GLY A 198 22.00 -9.04 -13.24
N GLN A 199 22.39 -8.53 -12.06
CA GLN A 199 21.72 -8.83 -10.80
C GLN A 199 21.13 -7.58 -10.12
N PRO A 200 20.00 -7.71 -9.41
CA PRO A 200 19.43 -6.60 -8.66
C PRO A 200 20.30 -6.23 -7.46
N ARG A 201 20.47 -4.93 -7.24
CA ARG A 201 21.06 -4.32 -6.07
C ARG A 201 20.06 -3.36 -5.45
N TRP A 202 20.00 -3.33 -4.12
CA TRP A 202 19.05 -2.51 -3.38
C TRP A 202 19.74 -1.27 -2.80
N LEU A 203 19.10 -0.12 -2.95
CA LEU A 203 19.43 1.14 -2.31
C LEU A 203 18.77 1.25 -0.93
N TYR A 204 18.94 2.40 -0.27
CA TYR A 204 18.43 2.70 1.07
C TYR A 204 17.17 3.58 1.07
N ARG A 205 16.24 3.32 0.16
CA ARG A 205 14.95 4.05 0.00
C ARG A 205 13.73 3.10 -0.05
N CYS A 206 13.87 1.89 0.50
CA CYS A 206 12.87 0.82 0.38
C CYS A 206 11.65 1.08 1.27
N GLU A 207 10.44 0.77 0.75
CA GLU A 207 9.19 0.75 1.53
C GLU A 207 8.90 -0.62 2.18
N HIS A 208 9.78 -1.60 1.95
CA HIS A 208 9.62 -2.98 2.40
C HIS A 208 8.28 -3.66 1.97
N CYS A 209 7.74 -3.27 0.80
CA CYS A 209 6.49 -3.82 0.25
C CYS A 209 6.59 -5.26 -0.28
N LEU A 210 7.81 -5.78 -0.44
CA LEU A 210 8.14 -7.11 -0.98
C LEU A 210 7.66 -7.39 -2.41
N ALA A 211 7.24 -6.37 -3.17
CA ALA A 211 6.80 -6.57 -4.56
C ALA A 211 7.86 -7.29 -5.41
N CYS A 212 9.13 -6.89 -5.29
CA CYS A 212 10.25 -7.56 -5.98
C CYS A 212 10.38 -9.06 -5.66
N LEU A 213 10.05 -9.45 -4.43
CA LEU A 213 10.09 -10.84 -3.97
C LEU A 213 8.89 -11.65 -4.46
N HIS A 214 7.71 -11.02 -4.52
CA HIS A 214 6.47 -11.67 -4.96
C HIS A 214 6.37 -11.85 -6.47
N TRP A 215 6.89 -10.89 -7.22
CA TRP A 215 6.82 -10.85 -8.69
C TRP A 215 8.08 -11.37 -9.38
N CYS A 216 9.04 -11.93 -8.63
CA CYS A 216 10.18 -12.61 -9.22
C CYS A 216 9.74 -13.96 -9.81
N PRO A 217 9.76 -14.16 -11.14
CA PRO A 217 9.23 -15.37 -11.76
C PRO A 217 10.00 -16.62 -11.32
N ASP A 218 11.31 -16.51 -11.13
CA ASP A 218 12.17 -17.61 -10.70
C ASP A 218 12.30 -17.72 -9.16
N SER A 219 11.55 -16.92 -8.39
CA SER A 219 11.65 -16.84 -6.92
C SER A 219 13.09 -16.65 -6.41
N ALA A 220 13.93 -15.97 -7.19
CA ALA A 220 15.35 -15.81 -6.91
C ALA A 220 15.63 -14.80 -5.79
N ILE A 221 14.71 -13.86 -5.56
CA ILE A 221 14.84 -12.82 -4.52
C ILE A 221 14.32 -13.35 -3.18
N GLN A 222 15.14 -13.23 -2.14
CA GLN A 222 14.83 -13.58 -0.76
C GLN A 222 15.08 -12.40 0.16
N TRP A 223 14.40 -12.38 1.31
CA TRP A 223 14.68 -11.46 2.41
C TRP A 223 15.01 -12.26 3.67
N GLY A 224 16.24 -12.13 4.17
CA GLY A 224 16.76 -12.97 5.23
C GLY A 224 16.67 -14.48 4.90
N ARG A 225 16.72 -15.32 5.94
CA ARG A 225 16.70 -16.79 5.76
C ARG A 225 15.28 -17.39 5.70
N LYS A 226 14.30 -16.72 6.32
CA LYS A 226 12.95 -17.27 6.57
C LYS A 226 12.03 -17.26 5.33
N THR A 227 12.37 -16.51 4.30
CA THR A 227 11.50 -16.36 3.11
C THR A 227 11.63 -17.49 2.10
N LYS A 228 12.71 -18.28 2.17
CA LYS A 228 12.94 -19.43 1.28
C LYS A 228 11.87 -20.51 1.53
N GLY A 229 11.31 -21.06 0.44
CA GLY A 229 10.28 -22.10 0.50
C GLY A 229 8.86 -21.62 0.86
N ARG A 230 8.69 -20.35 1.23
CA ARG A 230 7.36 -19.79 1.53
C ARG A 230 6.63 -19.38 0.25
N ARG A 231 5.35 -19.76 0.16
CA ARG A 231 4.45 -19.44 -0.96
C ARG A 231 4.44 -17.94 -1.23
N ARG A 232 4.71 -17.55 -2.48
CA ARG A 232 4.55 -16.18 -2.97
C ARG A 232 3.08 -15.91 -3.29
N TYR A 233 2.67 -14.65 -3.19
CA TYR A 233 1.31 -14.24 -3.50
C TYR A 233 1.30 -12.90 -4.24
N HIS A 234 0.51 -12.85 -5.30
CA HIS A 234 -0.03 -11.63 -5.89
C HIS A 234 -1.52 -11.82 -6.11
N HIS A 235 -2.27 -10.73 -6.17
CA HIS A 235 -3.71 -10.79 -6.42
C HIS A 235 -3.98 -11.35 -7.82
N PRO A 236 -4.90 -12.32 -8.01
CA PRO A 236 -5.11 -12.97 -9.31
C PRO A 236 -5.63 -12.03 -10.40
N ALA A 237 -6.40 -11.01 -10.02
CA ALA A 237 -6.88 -9.99 -10.95
C ALA A 237 -5.88 -8.85 -11.24
N VAL A 238 -4.68 -8.89 -10.65
CA VAL A 238 -3.63 -7.90 -10.89
C VAL A 238 -2.50 -8.60 -11.63
N ASN A 239 -2.10 -8.05 -12.77
CA ASN A 239 -0.99 -8.54 -13.56
C ASN A 239 0.23 -7.60 -13.42
N ILE A 240 1.38 -8.02 -13.96
CA ILE A 240 2.63 -7.27 -13.83
C ILE A 240 2.58 -5.90 -14.53
N ARG A 241 1.87 -5.79 -15.66
CA ARG A 241 1.75 -4.52 -16.40
C ARG A 241 0.99 -3.49 -15.57
N ASP A 242 -0.02 -3.91 -14.82
CA ASP A 242 -0.75 -3.01 -13.93
C ASP A 242 0.21 -2.40 -12.87
N ILE A 243 1.15 -3.19 -12.34
CA ILE A 243 2.14 -2.73 -11.37
C ILE A 243 3.16 -1.79 -12.02
N GLU A 244 3.64 -2.12 -13.22
CA GLU A 244 4.56 -1.26 -13.98
C GLU A 244 3.91 0.08 -14.33
N GLN A 245 2.64 0.09 -14.76
CA GLN A 245 1.87 1.31 -15.01
C GLN A 245 1.68 2.14 -13.73
N ALA A 246 1.37 1.50 -12.60
CA ALA A 246 1.24 2.22 -11.33
C ALA A 246 2.55 2.81 -10.81
N LYS A 247 3.72 2.40 -11.31
CA LYS A 247 4.98 3.06 -10.94
C LYS A 247 5.17 4.40 -11.68
N ASN A 248 4.73 4.47 -12.93
CA ASN A 248 5.09 5.55 -13.86
C ASN A 248 4.16 6.74 -13.70
#